data_AF-Q9XHF3-F1
#
_entry.id   AF-Q9XHF3-F1
#
_cell.length_a   1.000
_cell.length_b   1.000
_cell.length_c   1.000
_cell.angle_alpha   90.00
_cell.angle_beta   90.00
_cell.angle_gamma   90.00
#
_symmetry.space_group_name_H-M   'P 1'
#
loop_
_entity.id
_entity.type
_entity.pdbx_description
1 polymer ?
#
loop_
_entity_poly.entity_id
_entity_poly.type
_entity_poly.pdbx_seq_one_letter_code
_entity_poly.pdbx_strand_id
1 'polypeptide(L)'
;DAWVYDGKLKEIEQIFSLSTNADEDGPESDKGKKTESADTDTDAEMKKLCEYSVRKAAKMAAGFTTALGGLSPNEIMKRTTSRLETIHSEGVHRLSEMCCLAVSQLLVLGKSVISSANKSKNEDGENDVKIDWPEDAISKAKIIRWKAQSISVDMEKVSTSFATGISDVAEAYAAAMQSALADKQDDLPNQKSLQEKVKSISIHLNSDQTSAVSKLQDALRYLAYVVVCASMPSV
;
A
#
# COMPACT_ATOMS: atom_id res chain seq x y z
N ASP A 1 -4.17 25.79 28.96
CA ASP A 1 -3.26 25.06 28.06
C ASP A 1 -3.58 23.59 27.86
N ALA A 2 -3.70 22.75 28.90
CA ALA A 2 -3.97 21.30 28.72
C ALA A 2 -5.26 20.94 27.96
N TRP A 3 -6.37 21.67 28.18
CA TRP A 3 -7.63 21.47 27.45
C TRP A 3 -7.55 21.87 25.97
N VAL A 4 -6.76 22.88 25.64
CA VAL A 4 -6.54 23.32 24.25
C VAL A 4 -5.68 22.30 23.51
N TYR A 5 -4.70 21.72 24.19
CA TYR A 5 -3.86 20.65 23.65
C TYR A 5 -4.68 19.38 23.36
N ASP A 6 -5.47 18.90 24.33
CA ASP A 6 -6.31 17.71 24.16
C ASP A 6 -7.35 17.90 23.02
N GLY A 7 -7.94 19.09 22.92
CA GLY A 7 -8.86 19.43 21.82
C GLY A 7 -8.18 19.37 20.45
N LYS A 8 -7.01 20.00 20.30
CA LYS A 8 -6.25 20.00 19.03
C LYS A 8 -5.74 18.61 18.65
N LEU A 9 -5.31 17.81 19.64
CA LEU A 9 -4.87 16.44 19.40
C LEU A 9 -6.00 15.60 18.82
N LYS A 10 -7.20 15.65 19.41
CA LYS A 10 -8.38 14.92 18.91
C LYS A 10 -8.77 15.34 17.50
N GLU A 11 -8.69 16.63 17.20
CA GLU A 11 -8.96 17.15 15.85
C GLU A 11 -7.96 16.60 14.83
N ILE A 12 -6.66 16.58 15.15
CA ILE A 12 -5.64 16.01 14.26
C ILE A 12 -5.76 14.49 14.14
N GLU A 13 -6.07 13.77 15.21
CA GLU A 13 -6.34 12.34 15.17
C GLU A 13 -7.53 12.01 14.24
N GLN A 14 -8.57 12.85 14.25
CA GLN A 14 -9.69 12.73 13.31
C GLN A 14 -9.24 12.96 11.85
N ILE A 15 -8.41 13.99 11.61
CA ILE A 15 -7.77 14.23 10.31
C ILE A 15 -6.83 13.07 9.92
N PHE A 16 -6.31 12.29 10.85
CA PHE A 16 -5.45 11.15 10.55
C PHE A 16 -6.17 9.83 10.36
N SER A 17 -7.50 9.80 10.46
CA SER A 17 -8.30 8.62 10.16
C SER A 17 -8.36 8.33 8.65
N LEU A 18 -7.72 7.25 8.20
CA LEU A 18 -7.74 6.81 6.80
C LEU A 18 -9.08 6.20 6.35
N SER A 19 -9.95 5.82 7.30
CA SER A 19 -11.27 5.21 7.03
C SER A 19 -12.35 6.20 6.60
N THR A 20 -12.07 7.50 6.67
CA THR A 20 -12.99 8.54 6.21
C THR A 20 -12.63 8.90 4.77
N ASN A 21 -13.58 8.74 3.84
CA ASN A 21 -13.42 9.27 2.48
C ASN A 21 -13.25 10.80 2.62
N ALA A 22 -12.14 11.34 2.10
CA ALA A 22 -11.95 12.78 2.04
C ALA A 22 -12.52 13.29 0.72
N ASP A 23 -13.08 14.49 0.75
CA ASP A 23 -13.41 15.30 -0.42
C ASP A 23 -12.29 15.19 -1.46
N GLU A 24 -12.67 15.03 -2.73
CA GLU A 24 -11.78 14.81 -3.89
C GLU A 24 -10.74 15.92 -4.13
N ASP A 25 -10.78 17.01 -3.36
CA ASP A 25 -9.86 18.12 -3.50
C ASP A 25 -8.67 17.93 -2.54
N GLY A 26 -7.46 17.84 -3.12
CA GLY A 26 -6.23 18.07 -2.39
C GLY A 26 -6.28 19.44 -1.68
N PRO A 27 -5.37 19.74 -0.73
CA PRO A 27 -5.44 21.00 0.03
C PRO A 27 -5.62 22.19 -0.92
N GLU A 28 -6.75 22.90 -0.79
CA GLU A 28 -7.10 24.10 -1.59
C GLU A 28 -5.92 25.07 -1.54
N SER A 29 -5.17 25.12 -2.64
CA SER A 29 -4.10 26.09 -2.85
C SER A 29 -4.76 27.43 -3.13
N ASP A 30 -4.75 28.29 -2.11
CA ASP A 30 -5.29 29.63 -2.20
C ASP A 30 -4.64 30.39 -3.37
N LYS A 31 -5.47 31.13 -4.11
CA LYS A 31 -5.19 31.70 -5.43
C LYS A 31 -3.80 32.34 -5.54
N GLY A 32 -3.00 31.83 -6.49
CA GLY A 32 -1.98 32.66 -7.16
C GLY A 32 -0.53 32.43 -6.75
N LYS A 33 -0.09 31.18 -6.60
CA LYS A 33 1.29 30.82 -6.91
C LYS A 33 1.34 29.33 -7.20
N LYS A 34 1.94 28.96 -8.33
CA LYS A 34 2.22 27.57 -8.71
C LYS A 34 3.12 26.96 -7.63
N THR A 35 2.55 26.41 -6.56
CA THR A 35 3.26 25.48 -5.69
C THR A 35 3.30 24.18 -6.47
N GLU A 36 4.40 23.98 -7.20
CA GLU A 36 4.80 22.65 -7.63
C GLU A 36 4.72 21.78 -6.39
N SER A 37 3.74 20.87 -6.36
CA SER A 37 3.70 19.78 -5.39
C SER A 37 5.07 19.13 -5.50
N ALA A 38 5.94 19.36 -4.51
CA ALA A 38 7.27 18.80 -4.53
C ALA A 38 7.10 17.28 -4.53
N ASP A 39 7.21 16.68 -5.71
CA ASP A 39 7.41 15.25 -5.90
C ASP A 39 8.71 14.96 -5.15
N THR A 40 8.56 14.56 -3.88
CA THR A 40 9.70 14.20 -3.05
C THR A 40 10.29 12.91 -3.59
N ASP A 41 11.61 12.74 -3.53
CA ASP A 41 12.28 11.53 -4.06
C ASP A 41 11.66 10.24 -3.50
N THR A 42 11.18 10.30 -2.26
CA THR A 42 10.42 9.24 -1.59
C THR A 42 9.05 8.94 -2.21
N ASP A 43 8.30 9.94 -2.68
CA ASP A 43 7.00 9.71 -3.33
C ASP A 43 7.22 8.96 -4.65
N ALA A 44 8.32 9.30 -5.35
CA ALA A 44 8.74 8.59 -6.55
C ALA A 44 9.15 7.13 -6.24
N GLU A 45 9.80 6.86 -5.11
CA GLU A 45 10.12 5.48 -4.69
C GLU A 45 8.87 4.63 -4.47
N MET A 46 7.86 5.15 -3.75
CA MET A 46 6.63 4.40 -3.49
C MET A 46 5.88 4.08 -4.79
N LYS A 47 5.76 5.07 -5.66
CA LYS A 47 5.16 4.90 -6.98
C LYS A 47 5.91 3.88 -7.83
N LYS A 48 7.25 3.95 -7.88
CA LYS A 48 8.09 2.98 -8.59
C LYS A 48 7.89 1.56 -8.04
N LEU A 49 7.83 1.41 -6.72
CA LEU A 49 7.60 0.12 -6.09
C LEU A 49 6.21 -0.43 -6.40
N CYS A 50 5.18 0.41 -6.38
CA CYS A 50 3.82 0.05 -6.80
C CYS A 50 3.79 -0.43 -8.27
N GLU A 51 4.32 0.39 -9.19
CA GLU A 51 4.36 0.07 -10.62
C GLU A 51 5.15 -1.22 -10.92
N TYR A 52 6.30 -1.39 -10.25
CA TYR A 52 7.10 -2.60 -10.33
C TYR A 52 6.31 -3.82 -9.85
N SER A 53 5.64 -3.72 -8.70
CA SER A 53 4.85 -4.79 -8.10
C SER A 53 3.67 -5.20 -8.97
N VAL A 54 2.94 -4.24 -9.54
CA VAL A 54 1.83 -4.49 -10.47
C VAL A 54 2.34 -5.19 -11.74
N ARG A 55 3.44 -4.71 -12.32
CA ARG A 55 4.06 -5.35 -13.50
C ARG A 55 4.53 -6.76 -13.18
N LYS A 56 5.09 -6.97 -11.99
CA LYS A 56 5.56 -8.26 -11.50
C LYS A 56 4.40 -9.25 -11.38
N ALA A 57 3.28 -8.86 -10.78
CA ALA A 57 2.07 -9.69 -10.67
C ALA A 57 1.58 -10.13 -12.06
N ALA A 58 1.44 -9.19 -13.00
CA ALA A 58 1.05 -9.50 -14.38
C ALA A 58 2.02 -10.48 -15.06
N LYS A 59 3.34 -10.27 -14.92
CA LYS A 59 4.36 -11.17 -15.48
C LYS A 59 4.31 -12.58 -14.88
N MET A 60 3.90 -12.71 -13.62
CA MET A 60 3.83 -14.02 -12.96
C MET A 60 2.61 -14.83 -13.40
N ALA A 61 1.52 -14.19 -13.78
CA ALA A 61 0.35 -14.85 -14.38
C ALA A 61 0.54 -15.11 -15.89
N ALA A 62 1.25 -14.23 -16.59
CA ALA A 62 1.45 -14.30 -18.03
C ALA A 62 2.05 -15.65 -18.49
N GLY A 63 1.54 -16.15 -19.62
CA GLY A 63 2.00 -17.39 -20.26
C GLY A 63 1.68 -18.67 -19.49
N PHE A 64 0.93 -18.59 -18.38
CA PHE A 64 0.63 -19.77 -17.58
C PHE A 64 -0.24 -20.77 -18.34
N THR A 65 -1.26 -20.31 -19.09
CA THR A 65 -2.09 -21.16 -19.96
C THR A 65 -1.26 -22.00 -20.92
N THR A 66 -0.31 -21.37 -21.63
CA THR A 66 0.60 -22.08 -22.55
C THR A 66 1.48 -23.08 -21.81
N ALA A 67 1.91 -22.74 -20.59
CA ALA A 67 2.73 -23.62 -19.76
C ALA A 67 1.99 -24.85 -19.19
N LEU A 68 0.66 -24.91 -19.34
CA LEU A 68 -0.16 -26.06 -18.97
C LEU A 68 -0.53 -26.97 -20.15
N GLY A 69 -0.33 -26.52 -21.40
CA GLY A 69 -0.70 -27.27 -22.59
C GLY A 69 -0.03 -28.65 -22.66
N GLY A 70 -0.82 -29.69 -22.95
CA GLY A 70 -0.34 -31.06 -23.12
C GLY A 70 0.10 -31.78 -21.83
N LEU A 71 -0.06 -31.16 -20.66
CA LEU A 71 0.25 -31.78 -19.38
C LEU A 71 -0.87 -32.73 -18.93
N SER A 72 -0.51 -33.76 -18.15
CA SER A 72 -1.49 -34.61 -17.48
C SER A 72 -2.20 -33.86 -16.33
N PRO A 73 -3.40 -34.31 -15.90
CA PRO A 73 -4.13 -33.67 -14.80
C PRO A 73 -3.30 -33.49 -13.50
N ASN A 74 -2.49 -34.49 -13.14
CA ASN A 74 -1.64 -34.42 -11.95
C ASN A 74 -0.54 -33.36 -12.09
N GLU A 75 0.05 -33.21 -13.29
CA GLU A 75 1.06 -32.20 -13.56
C GLU A 75 0.45 -30.79 -13.60
N ILE A 76 -0.74 -30.64 -14.19
CA ILE A 76 -1.50 -29.38 -14.19
C ILE A 76 -1.75 -28.92 -12.75
N MET A 77 -2.25 -29.82 -11.90
CA MET A 77 -2.50 -29.53 -10.49
C MET A 77 -1.21 -29.12 -9.76
N LYS A 78 -0.14 -29.92 -9.86
CA LYS A 78 1.14 -29.63 -9.21
C LYS A 78 1.72 -28.28 -9.65
N ARG A 79 1.69 -28.00 -10.95
CA ARG A 79 2.25 -26.77 -11.53
C ARG A 79 1.42 -25.54 -11.14
N THR A 80 0.10 -25.69 -11.06
CA THR A 80 -0.80 -24.62 -10.59
C THR A 80 -0.60 -24.32 -9.11
N THR A 81 -0.55 -25.34 -8.26
CA THR A 81 -0.27 -25.14 -6.82
C THR A 81 1.04 -24.40 -6.60
N SER A 82 2.12 -24.82 -7.27
CA SER A 82 3.43 -24.16 -7.18
C SER A 82 3.38 -22.70 -7.68
N ARG A 83 2.66 -22.44 -8.78
CA ARG A 83 2.49 -21.08 -9.30
C ARG A 83 1.73 -20.19 -8.32
N LEU A 84 0.62 -20.67 -7.77
CA LEU A 84 -0.18 -19.95 -6.77
C LEU A 84 0.63 -19.62 -5.52
N GLU A 85 1.41 -20.57 -5.01
CA GLU A 85 2.30 -20.34 -3.85
C GLU A 85 3.35 -19.27 -4.14
N THR A 86 3.94 -19.29 -5.34
CA THR A 86 4.94 -18.30 -5.74
C THR A 86 4.30 -16.90 -5.85
N ILE A 87 3.12 -16.79 -6.47
CA ILE A 87 2.39 -15.51 -6.58
C ILE A 87 2.00 -15.00 -5.19
N HIS A 88 1.50 -15.89 -4.32
CA HIS A 88 1.16 -15.54 -2.95
C HIS A 88 2.37 -14.99 -2.18
N SER A 89 3.48 -15.74 -2.13
CA SER A 89 4.68 -15.32 -1.39
C SER A 89 5.25 -14.00 -1.92
N GLU A 90 5.21 -13.78 -3.23
CA GLU A 90 5.64 -12.52 -3.83
C GLU A 90 4.69 -11.37 -3.45
N GLY A 91 3.37 -11.59 -3.48
CA GLY A 91 2.38 -10.60 -3.08
C GLY A 91 2.56 -10.17 -1.61
N VAL A 92 2.73 -11.14 -0.71
CA VAL A 92 3.03 -10.88 0.71
C VAL A 92 4.33 -10.09 0.87
N HIS A 93 5.38 -10.48 0.13
CA HIS A 93 6.66 -9.79 0.16
C HIS A 93 6.53 -8.32 -0.30
N ARG A 94 5.81 -8.05 -1.39
CA ARG A 94 5.61 -6.67 -1.89
C ARG A 94 4.78 -5.83 -0.94
N LEU A 95 3.70 -6.37 -0.37
CA LEU A 95 2.92 -5.66 0.65
C LEU A 95 3.75 -5.33 1.89
N SER A 96 4.62 -6.26 2.31
CA SER A 96 5.54 -6.03 3.44
C SER A 96 6.56 -4.92 3.14
N GLU A 97 7.13 -4.92 1.93
CA GLU A 97 8.07 -3.89 1.48
C GLU A 97 7.40 -2.51 1.40
N MET A 98 6.20 -2.44 0.82
CA MET A 98 5.36 -1.24 0.78
C MET A 98 5.08 -0.72 2.19
N CYS A 99 4.72 -1.60 3.13
CA CYS A 99 4.46 -1.23 4.53
C CYS A 99 5.71 -0.63 5.20
N CYS A 100 6.88 -1.24 4.99
CA CYS A 100 8.13 -0.77 5.56
C CYS A 100 8.51 0.61 5.01
N LEU A 101 8.41 0.79 3.69
CA LEU A 101 8.70 2.06 3.03
C LEU A 101 7.72 3.14 3.50
N ALA A 102 6.43 2.82 3.57
CA ALA A 102 5.39 3.74 4.03
C ALA A 102 5.64 4.28 5.45
N VAL A 103 5.96 3.40 6.41
CA VAL A 103 6.28 3.81 7.78
C VAL A 103 7.56 4.65 7.81
N SER A 104 8.55 4.31 6.98
CA SER A 104 9.79 5.09 6.85
C SER A 104 9.52 6.49 6.32
N GLN A 105 8.64 6.63 5.33
CA GLN A 105 8.23 7.93 4.78
C GLN A 105 7.51 8.78 5.83
N LEU A 106 6.58 8.18 6.59
CA LEU A 106 5.92 8.87 7.70
C LEU A 106 6.91 9.35 8.77
N LEU A 107 7.93 8.54 9.08
CA LEU A 107 8.99 8.93 10.01
C LEU A 107 9.77 10.14 9.48
N VAL A 108 10.13 10.14 8.20
CA VAL A 108 10.85 11.26 7.57
C VAL A 108 9.99 12.53 7.57
N LEU A 109 8.69 12.42 7.29
CA LEU A 109 7.76 13.56 7.41
C LEU A 109 7.73 14.12 8.84
N GLY A 110 7.64 13.24 9.85
CA GLY A 110 7.68 13.65 11.25
C GLY A 110 8.96 14.42 11.61
N LYS A 111 10.12 13.95 11.14
CA LYS A 111 11.40 14.65 11.32
C LYS A 111 11.42 16.01 10.63
N SER A 112 10.91 16.09 9.40
CA SER A 112 10.83 17.34 8.63
C SER A 112 9.93 18.37 9.33
N VAL A 113 8.79 17.94 9.90
CA VAL A 113 7.93 18.81 10.72
C VAL A 113 8.70 19.38 11.92
N ILE A 114 9.46 18.56 12.64
CA ILE A 114 10.25 19.00 13.79
C ILE A 114 11.37 19.96 13.36
N SER A 115 12.11 19.63 12.29
CA SER A 115 13.16 20.49 11.73
C SER A 115 12.62 21.87 11.36
N SER A 116 11.45 21.89 10.70
CA SER A 116 10.80 23.14 10.29
C SER A 116 10.43 24.05 11.48
N ALA A 117 10.00 23.47 12.60
CA ALA A 117 9.66 24.20 13.82
C ALA A 117 10.91 24.73 14.55
N ASN A 118 12.04 24.03 14.41
CA ASN A 118 13.30 24.33 15.12
C ASN A 118 14.29 25.17 14.30
N LYS A 119 13.87 25.79 13.19
CA LYS A 119 14.73 26.65 12.34
C LYS A 119 15.28 27.87 13.09
N SER A 120 16.29 27.66 13.93
CA SER A 120 17.36 28.61 14.16
C SER A 120 18.33 28.49 12.98
N LYS A 121 18.78 29.62 12.43
CA LYS A 121 19.67 29.65 11.27
C LYS A 121 20.90 28.76 11.52
N ASN A 122 21.15 27.84 10.59
CA ASN A 122 22.31 26.96 10.45
C ASN A 122 22.09 25.55 10.98
N GLU A 123 21.66 24.65 10.10
CA GLU A 123 22.29 23.35 9.85
C GLU A 123 21.59 22.74 8.64
N ASP A 124 22.25 22.76 7.48
CA ASP A 124 21.77 22.15 6.24
C ASP A 124 22.01 20.64 6.35
N GLY A 125 21.07 19.95 7.02
CA GLY A 125 21.08 18.50 7.16
C GLY A 125 20.73 17.85 5.82
N GLU A 126 21.65 17.06 5.28
CA GLU A 126 21.64 16.40 3.96
C GLU A 126 20.42 15.47 3.70
N ASN A 127 19.52 15.29 4.68
CA ASN A 127 18.33 14.43 4.62
C ASN A 127 16.99 15.18 4.78
N ASP A 128 17.00 16.52 4.79
CA ASP A 128 15.76 17.27 5.00
C ASP A 128 14.89 17.25 3.75
N VAL A 129 13.78 16.51 3.84
CA VAL A 129 12.68 16.62 2.90
C VAL A 129 12.23 18.08 2.85
N LYS A 130 12.45 18.72 1.69
CA LYS A 130 12.13 20.12 1.42
C LYS A 130 10.63 20.30 1.21
N ILE A 131 9.86 20.15 2.29
CA ILE A 131 8.47 20.55 2.34
C ILE A 131 8.42 21.94 2.98
N ASP A 132 7.74 22.87 2.30
CA ASP A 132 7.38 24.16 2.89
C ASP A 132 6.19 23.94 3.81
N TRP A 133 6.48 23.67 5.10
CA TRP A 133 5.44 23.35 6.06
C TRP A 133 4.63 24.59 6.44
N PRO A 134 3.30 24.54 6.37
CA PRO A 134 2.45 25.62 6.87
C PRO A 134 2.66 25.80 8.39
N GLU A 135 2.40 26.98 8.92
CA GLU A 135 2.56 27.23 10.36
C GLU A 135 1.52 26.49 11.20
N ASP A 136 0.30 26.36 10.67
CA ASP A 136 -0.82 25.78 11.40
C ASP A 136 -0.81 24.24 11.37
N ALA A 137 -1.16 23.65 12.52
CA ALA A 137 -1.11 22.21 12.73
C ALA A 137 -2.11 21.42 11.85
N ILE A 138 -3.22 22.05 11.47
CA ILE A 138 -4.30 21.42 10.70
C ILE A 138 -3.87 21.22 9.25
N SER A 139 -3.29 22.23 8.62
CA SER A 139 -2.75 22.16 7.26
C SER A 139 -1.58 21.17 7.18
N LYS A 140 -0.69 21.15 8.19
CA LYS A 140 0.37 20.10 8.29
C LYS A 140 -0.24 18.71 8.31
N ALA A 141 -1.29 18.50 9.14
CA ALA A 141 -1.98 17.22 9.24
C ALA A 141 -2.65 16.83 7.91
N LYS A 142 -3.29 17.77 7.20
CA LYS A 142 -3.89 17.48 5.88
C LYS A 142 -2.85 17.01 4.86
N ILE A 143 -1.67 17.62 4.80
CA ILE A 143 -0.58 17.22 3.90
C ILE A 143 -0.10 15.80 4.23
N ILE A 144 0.15 15.50 5.51
CA ILE A 144 0.59 14.17 5.96
C ILE A 144 -0.48 13.11 5.65
N ARG A 145 -1.75 13.42 5.95
CA ARG A 145 -2.89 12.53 5.66
C ARG A 145 -2.95 12.20 4.16
N TRP A 146 -2.88 13.21 3.30
CA TRP A 146 -2.95 13.03 1.86
C TRP A 146 -1.85 12.09 1.34
N LYS A 147 -0.60 12.26 1.79
CA LYS A 147 0.51 11.35 1.45
C LYS A 147 0.24 9.92 1.91
N ALA A 148 -0.24 9.74 3.15
CA ALA A 148 -0.59 8.43 3.68
C ALA A 148 -1.77 7.77 2.92
N GLN A 149 -2.77 8.55 2.50
CA GLN A 149 -3.86 8.05 1.68
C GLN A 149 -3.36 7.57 0.32
N SER A 150 -2.50 8.34 -0.35
CA SER A 150 -1.88 7.91 -1.63
C SER A 150 -1.15 6.57 -1.48
N ILE A 151 -0.37 6.42 -0.42
CA ILE A 151 0.33 5.17 -0.09
C ILE A 151 -0.67 4.01 0.12
N SER A 152 -1.77 4.25 0.85
CA SER A 152 -2.80 3.24 1.09
C SER A 152 -3.45 2.76 -0.21
N VAL A 153 -3.72 3.69 -1.14
CA VAL A 153 -4.26 3.39 -2.47
C VAL A 153 -3.27 2.54 -3.28
N ASP A 154 -1.97 2.86 -3.23
CA ASP A 154 -0.95 2.06 -3.90
C ASP A 154 -0.85 0.64 -3.32
N MET A 155 -0.98 0.47 -2.00
CA MET A 155 -1.02 -0.87 -1.36
C MET A 155 -2.23 -1.69 -1.81
N GLU A 156 -3.41 -1.06 -1.89
CA GLU A 156 -4.61 -1.70 -2.42
C GLU A 156 -4.40 -2.15 -3.86
N LYS A 157 -3.90 -1.26 -4.72
CA LYS A 157 -3.60 -1.56 -6.12
C LYS A 157 -2.64 -2.74 -6.28
N VAL A 158 -1.61 -2.82 -5.46
CA VAL A 158 -0.68 -3.97 -5.44
C VAL A 158 -1.43 -5.25 -5.05
N SER A 159 -2.18 -5.24 -3.93
CA SER A 159 -2.95 -6.40 -3.48
C SER A 159 -3.93 -6.89 -4.57
N THR A 160 -4.71 -5.98 -5.15
CA THR A 160 -5.65 -6.28 -6.23
C THR A 160 -4.95 -6.88 -7.43
N SER A 161 -3.79 -6.34 -7.83
CA SER A 161 -3.03 -6.88 -8.97
C SER A 161 -2.56 -8.32 -8.75
N PHE A 162 -2.08 -8.65 -7.54
CA PHE A 162 -1.73 -10.04 -7.20
C PHE A 162 -2.97 -10.94 -7.12
N ALA A 163 -4.08 -10.46 -6.57
CA ALA A 163 -5.36 -11.18 -6.54
C ALA A 163 -5.88 -11.47 -7.96
N THR A 164 -5.76 -10.52 -8.90
CA THR A 164 -6.06 -10.75 -10.32
C THR A 164 -5.16 -11.82 -10.90
N GLY A 165 -3.84 -11.76 -10.66
CA GLY A 165 -2.92 -12.79 -11.16
C GLY A 165 -3.20 -14.20 -10.62
N ILE A 166 -3.71 -14.30 -9.38
CA ILE A 166 -4.21 -15.56 -8.80
C ILE A 166 -5.45 -16.05 -9.54
N SER A 167 -6.41 -15.17 -9.82
CA SER A 167 -7.60 -15.49 -10.59
C SER A 167 -7.27 -15.96 -12.01
N ASP A 168 -6.37 -15.27 -12.71
CA ASP A 168 -5.92 -15.64 -14.06
C ASP A 168 -5.30 -17.05 -14.08
N VAL A 169 -4.49 -17.38 -13.07
CA VAL A 169 -3.90 -18.72 -12.89
C VAL A 169 -4.96 -19.77 -12.59
N ALA A 170 -5.98 -19.44 -11.80
CA ALA A 170 -7.09 -20.33 -11.50
C ALA A 170 -7.97 -20.60 -12.74
N GLU A 171 -8.19 -19.59 -13.58
CA GLU A 171 -8.91 -19.72 -14.84
C GLU A 171 -8.14 -20.59 -15.83
N ALA A 172 -6.83 -20.35 -16.00
CA ALA A 172 -5.97 -21.18 -16.83
C ALA A 172 -5.96 -22.66 -16.39
N TYR A 173 -5.95 -22.91 -15.08
CA TYR A 173 -6.11 -24.26 -14.53
C TYR A 173 -7.46 -24.88 -14.91
N ALA A 174 -8.56 -24.15 -14.72
CA ALA A 174 -9.89 -24.66 -15.03
C ALA A 174 -10.01 -25.06 -16.52
N ALA A 175 -9.52 -24.22 -17.42
CA ALA A 175 -9.50 -24.50 -18.85
C ALA A 175 -8.61 -25.72 -19.19
N ALA A 176 -7.40 -25.78 -18.62
CA ALA A 176 -6.47 -26.88 -18.88
C ALA A 176 -7.01 -28.23 -18.35
N MET A 177 -7.62 -28.23 -17.17
CA MET A 177 -8.23 -29.44 -16.60
C MET A 177 -9.42 -29.92 -17.41
N GLN A 178 -10.29 -29.02 -17.88
CA GLN A 178 -11.39 -29.39 -18.79
C GLN A 178 -10.85 -30.04 -20.07
N SER A 179 -9.81 -29.45 -20.67
CA SER A 179 -9.19 -30.02 -21.87
C SER A 179 -8.52 -31.38 -21.62
N ALA A 180 -7.85 -31.56 -20.48
CA ALA A 180 -7.13 -32.80 -20.17
C ALA A 180 -8.05 -33.96 -19.76
N LEU A 181 -9.26 -33.65 -19.27
CA LEU A 181 -10.26 -34.63 -18.86
C LEU A 181 -11.29 -34.95 -19.95
N ALA A 182 -11.35 -34.17 -21.04
CA ALA A 182 -12.22 -34.44 -22.18
C ALA A 182 -12.02 -35.86 -22.75
N ASP A 183 -10.84 -36.45 -22.55
CA ASP A 183 -10.49 -37.81 -23.00
C ASP A 183 -10.63 -38.90 -21.91
N LYS A 184 -10.98 -38.58 -20.65
CA LYS A 184 -11.05 -39.57 -19.55
C LYS A 184 -12.19 -39.29 -18.57
N GLN A 185 -13.15 -40.22 -18.54
CA GLN A 185 -14.26 -40.28 -17.60
C GLN A 185 -13.77 -40.86 -16.26
N ASP A 186 -13.10 -40.06 -15.43
CA ASP A 186 -12.74 -40.47 -14.06
C ASP A 186 -12.99 -39.35 -13.05
N ASP A 187 -13.48 -39.75 -11.87
CA ASP A 187 -13.95 -38.87 -10.79
C ASP A 187 -12.83 -37.94 -10.30
N LEU A 188 -13.17 -36.66 -10.09
CA LEU A 188 -12.21 -35.60 -9.80
C LEU A 188 -12.25 -35.13 -8.32
N PRO A 189 -11.52 -35.78 -7.39
CA PRO A 189 -11.56 -35.41 -5.98
C PRO A 189 -10.78 -34.12 -5.63
N ASN A 190 -9.90 -33.59 -6.50
CA ASN A 190 -8.94 -32.54 -6.12
C ASN A 190 -9.22 -31.12 -6.64
N GLN A 191 -10.26 -30.90 -7.46
CA GLN A 191 -10.57 -29.56 -7.97
C GLN A 191 -11.06 -28.62 -6.87
N LYS A 192 -11.84 -29.15 -5.92
CA LYS A 192 -12.39 -28.40 -4.79
C LYS A 192 -11.28 -27.86 -3.86
N SER A 193 -10.29 -28.69 -3.56
CA SER A 193 -9.15 -28.31 -2.72
C SER A 193 -8.34 -27.14 -3.32
N LEU A 194 -8.14 -27.13 -4.64
CA LEU A 194 -7.42 -26.04 -5.29
C LEU A 194 -8.23 -24.74 -5.30
N GLN A 195 -9.54 -24.80 -5.54
CA GLN A 195 -10.41 -23.63 -5.45
C GLN A 195 -10.43 -23.03 -4.04
N GLU A 196 -10.48 -23.87 -3.01
CA GLU A 196 -10.35 -23.45 -1.61
C GLU A 196 -8.99 -22.77 -1.35
N LYS A 197 -7.90 -23.30 -1.93
CA LYS A 197 -6.57 -22.70 -1.84
C LYS A 197 -6.49 -21.34 -2.53
N VAL A 198 -7.04 -21.21 -3.73
CA VAL A 198 -7.14 -19.93 -4.47
C VAL A 198 -7.88 -18.90 -3.62
N LYS A 199 -9.04 -19.28 -3.07
CA LYS A 199 -9.83 -18.39 -2.21
C LYS A 199 -9.06 -18.01 -0.93
N SER A 200 -8.43 -18.97 -0.27
CA SER A 200 -7.63 -18.73 0.94
C SER A 200 -6.49 -17.75 0.67
N ILE A 201 -5.74 -17.95 -0.41
CA ILE A 201 -4.63 -17.08 -0.79
C ILE A 201 -5.13 -15.64 -1.05
N SER A 202 -6.22 -15.46 -1.81
CA SER A 202 -6.76 -14.12 -2.07
C SER A 202 -7.25 -13.44 -0.80
N ILE A 203 -7.87 -14.19 0.12
CA ILE A 203 -8.27 -13.66 1.44
C ILE A 203 -7.04 -13.24 2.25
N HIS A 204 -5.98 -14.05 2.26
CA HIS A 204 -4.76 -13.74 3.00
C HIS A 204 -4.10 -12.45 2.47
N LEU A 205 -3.99 -12.28 1.14
CA LEU A 205 -3.45 -11.03 0.58
C LEU A 205 -4.27 -9.79 0.97
N ASN A 206 -5.60 -9.89 0.94
CA ASN A 206 -6.45 -8.78 1.40
C ASN A 206 -6.27 -8.50 2.90
N SER A 207 -6.12 -9.55 3.71
CA SER A 207 -5.83 -9.42 5.13
C SER A 207 -4.46 -8.76 5.37
N ASP A 208 -3.44 -9.13 4.61
CA ASP A 208 -2.10 -8.55 4.70
C ASP A 208 -2.10 -7.08 4.28
N GLN A 209 -2.84 -6.73 3.23
CA GLN A 209 -3.04 -5.34 2.81
C GLN A 209 -3.76 -4.54 3.91
N THR A 210 -4.83 -5.07 4.50
CA THR A 210 -5.56 -4.41 5.59
C THR A 210 -4.65 -4.24 6.82
N SER A 211 -3.80 -5.22 7.11
CA SER A 211 -2.80 -5.17 8.18
C SER A 211 -1.75 -4.08 7.93
N ALA A 212 -1.24 -3.98 6.70
CA ALA A 212 -0.31 -2.93 6.31
C ALA A 212 -0.93 -1.52 6.44
N VAL A 213 -2.16 -1.34 5.99
CA VAL A 213 -2.91 -0.07 6.16
C VAL A 213 -3.16 0.23 7.64
N SER A 214 -3.43 -0.78 8.47
CA SER A 214 -3.56 -0.60 9.92
C SER A 214 -2.26 -0.11 10.55
N LYS A 215 -1.09 -0.60 10.10
CA LYS A 215 0.21 -0.08 10.56
C LYS A 215 0.46 1.36 10.13
N LEU A 216 0.04 1.72 8.93
CA LEU A 216 0.07 3.11 8.47
C LEU A 216 -0.83 4.01 9.35
N GLN A 217 -2.03 3.54 9.66
CA GLN A 217 -2.96 4.22 10.56
C GLN A 217 -2.40 4.39 11.97
N ASP A 218 -1.72 3.37 12.52
CA ASP A 218 -1.04 3.45 13.81
C ASP A 218 0.06 4.50 13.79
N ALA A 219 0.90 4.52 12.75
CA ALA A 219 1.98 5.49 12.59
C ALA A 219 1.44 6.93 12.49
N LEU A 220 0.32 7.15 11.81
CA LEU A 220 -0.35 8.45 11.77
C LEU A 220 -0.82 8.91 13.16
N ARG A 221 -1.36 8.02 14.00
CA ARG A 221 -1.73 8.40 15.38
C ARG A 221 -0.52 8.90 16.17
N TYR A 222 0.65 8.27 16.02
CA TYR A 222 1.87 8.77 16.65
C TYR A 222 2.32 10.13 16.10
N LEU A 223 2.17 10.35 14.80
CA LEU A 223 2.47 11.65 14.18
C LEU A 223 1.55 12.77 14.68
N ALA A 224 0.34 12.48 15.18
CA ALA A 224 -0.55 13.50 15.72
C ALA A 224 0.13 14.31 16.83
N TYR A 225 0.80 13.60 17.75
CA TYR A 225 1.58 14.21 18.82
C TYR A 225 2.72 15.08 18.27
N VAL A 226 3.43 14.60 17.24
CA VAL A 226 4.53 15.36 16.62
C VAL A 226 4.02 16.67 16.02
N VAL A 227 2.92 16.62 15.26
CA VAL A 227 2.34 17.79 14.59
C VAL A 227 1.83 18.82 15.61
N VAL A 228 1.14 18.37 16.66
CA VAL A 228 0.68 19.28 17.73
C VAL A 228 1.87 19.93 18.42
N CYS A 229 2.84 19.15 18.90
CA CYS A 229 4.00 19.66 19.64
C CYS A 229 4.85 20.62 18.82
N ALA A 230 5.10 20.32 17.55
CA ALA A 230 5.90 21.16 16.66
C ALA A 230 5.18 22.44 16.19
N SER A 231 3.89 22.59 16.49
CA SER A 231 3.10 23.77 16.10
C SER A 231 2.68 24.63 17.30
N MET A 232 3.18 24.32 18.50
CA MET A 232 2.99 25.14 19.68
C MET A 232 4.05 26.25 19.75
N PRO A 233 3.67 27.48 20.17
CA PRO A 233 4.65 28.53 20.44
C PRO A 233 5.64 28.07 21.52
N SER A 234 6.94 28.31 21.30
CA SER A 234 7.93 28.18 22.38
C SER A 234 7.62 29.23 23.46
N VAL A 235 7.41 28.79 24.70
CA VAL A 235 7.26 29.67 25.88
C VAL A 235 8.56 30.40 26.16
#